data_AF-A0A645FKA0-F1
#
_entry.id   AF-A0A645FKA0-F1
#
_cell.length_a   1.000
_cell.length_b   1.000
_cell.length_c   1.000
_cell.angle_alpha   90.00
_cell.angle_beta   90.00
_cell.angle_gamma   90.00
#
_symmetry.space_group_name_H-M   'P 1'
#
loop_
_entity.id
_entity.type
_entity.pdbx_description
1 polymer ?
#
loop_
_entity_poly.entity_id
_entity_poly.type
_entity_poly.pdbx_seq_one_letter_code
_entity_poly.pdbx_strand_id
1 'polypeptide(L)'
;MDWAGIIQGILADQAQGIAVRTIAARFHESMAAGVVRVAEQAGCARVALSGGCFQNQQLTWRTVERLRAAGFQPCWHQRVPPNDGGIALGQAVAIRWGMSEAR
;
A
#
# COMPACT_ATOMS: atom_id res chain seq x y z
N MET A 1 -12.90 2.38 2.93
CA MET A 1 -12.11 1.57 3.89
C MET A 1 -12.69 1.80 5.28
N ASP A 2 -12.81 0.75 6.09
CA ASP A 2 -13.26 0.85 7.49
C ASP A 2 -12.05 0.77 8.43
N TRP A 3 -11.63 1.92 8.93
CA TRP A 3 -10.51 2.03 9.87
C TRP A 3 -10.90 1.66 11.30
N ALA A 4 -12.16 1.92 11.67
CA ALA A 4 -12.67 1.63 13.00
C ALA A 4 -12.66 0.12 13.25
N GLY A 5 -13.09 -0.69 12.27
CA GLY A 5 -13.06 -2.14 12.35
C GLY A 5 -11.65 -2.72 12.56
N ILE A 6 -10.63 -2.15 11.91
CA ILE A 6 -9.22 -2.57 12.11
C ILE A 6 -8.77 -2.28 13.54
N ILE A 7 -9.04 -1.07 14.06
CA ILE A 7 -8.65 -0.68 15.41
C ILE A 7 -9.39 -1.52 16.46
N GLN A 8 -10.69 -1.73 16.28
CA GLN A 8 -11.49 -2.58 17.16
C GLN A 8 -10.97 -4.03 17.17
N GLY A 9 -10.60 -4.57 16.01
CA GLY A 9 -9.97 -5.89 15.92
C GLY A 9 -8.65 -5.98 16.69
N ILE A 10 -7.79 -4.96 16.58
CA ILE A 10 -6.53 -4.89 17.35
C ILE A 10 -6.80 -4.87 18.86
N LEU A 11 -7.74 -4.04 19.32
CA LEU A 11 -8.08 -3.95 20.75
C LEU A 11 -8.69 -5.25 21.28
N ALA A 12 -9.53 -5.92 20.48
CA ALA A 12 -10.11 -7.21 20.83
C ALA A 12 -9.03 -8.30 20.93
N ASP A 13 -8.11 -8.38 19.97
CA ASP A 13 -6.98 -9.32 20.00
C ASP A 13 -6.08 -9.06 21.22
N GLN A 14 -5.83 -7.80 21.56
CA GLN A 14 -5.07 -7.43 22.75
C GLN A 14 -5.77 -7.88 24.04
N ALA A 15 -7.08 -7.65 24.15
CA ALA A 15 -7.87 -8.06 25.32
C ALA A 15 -7.90 -9.59 25.51
N GLN A 16 -7.75 -10.35 24.42
CA GLN A 16 -7.65 -11.81 24.42
C GLN A 16 -6.23 -12.35 24.67
N GLY A 17 -5.24 -11.48 24.86
CA GLY A 17 -3.85 -11.88 25.08
C GLY A 17 -3.17 -12.47 23.84
N ILE A 18 -3.66 -12.16 22.63
CA ILE A 18 -3.03 -12.59 21.39
C ILE A 18 -1.63 -11.98 21.29
N ALA A 19 -0.65 -12.79 20.86
CA ALA A 19 0.73 -12.33 20.73
C ALA A 19 0.83 -11.12 19.78
N VAL A 20 1.56 -10.09 20.18
CA VAL A 20 1.74 -8.83 19.42
C VAL A 20 2.21 -9.09 17.98
N ARG A 21 3.10 -10.07 17.75
CA ARG A 21 3.54 -10.46 16.41
C ARG A 21 2.38 -10.88 15.50
N THR A 22 1.39 -11.56 16.05
CA THR A 22 0.20 -12.04 15.32
C THR A 22 -0.73 -10.87 15.01
N ILE A 23 -0.95 -9.98 15.97
CA ILE A 23 -1.76 -8.76 15.80
C ILE A 23 -1.13 -7.88 14.70
N ALA A 24 0.18 -7.66 14.77
CA ALA A 24 0.92 -6.89 13.77
C ALA A 24 0.80 -7.53 12.36
N ALA A 25 0.92 -8.86 12.26
CA ALA A 25 0.74 -9.55 10.98
C ALA A 25 -0.67 -9.38 10.41
N ARG A 26 -1.72 -9.50 11.26
CA ARG A 26 -3.13 -9.28 10.86
C ARG A 26 -3.38 -7.84 10.42
N PHE A 27 -2.74 -6.87 11.05
CA PHE A 27 -2.81 -5.47 10.62
C PHE A 27 -2.24 -5.28 9.21
N HIS A 28 -1.02 -5.76 8.96
CA HIS A 28 -0.40 -5.67 7.62
C HIS A 28 -1.25 -6.40 6.57
N GLU A 29 -1.81 -7.55 6.93
CA GLU A 29 -2.71 -8.32 6.07
C GLU A 29 -3.97 -7.50 5.71
N SER A 30 -4.57 -6.84 6.70
CA SER A 30 -5.76 -6.00 6.53
C SER A 30 -5.47 -4.80 5.62
N MET A 31 -4.31 -4.16 5.78
CA MET A 31 -3.85 -3.08 4.91
C MET A 31 -3.67 -3.54 3.46
N ALA A 32 -2.99 -4.67 3.25
CA ALA A 32 -2.79 -5.24 1.92
C ALA A 32 -4.11 -5.61 1.23
N ALA A 33 -5.07 -6.20 1.97
CA ALA A 33 -6.41 -6.47 1.44
C ALA A 33 -7.15 -5.18 1.06
N GLY A 34 -6.98 -4.11 1.84
CA GLY A 34 -7.51 -2.80 1.54
C GLY A 34 -7.02 -2.24 0.21
N VAL A 35 -5.72 -2.36 -0.05
CA VAL A 35 -5.12 -1.92 -1.33
C VAL A 35 -5.73 -2.69 -2.51
N VAL A 36 -5.88 -4.02 -2.41
CA VAL A 36 -6.52 -4.82 -3.47
C VAL A 36 -7.94 -4.34 -3.75
N ARG A 37 -8.74 -4.11 -2.71
CA ARG A 37 -10.12 -3.61 -2.86
C ARG A 37 -10.18 -2.27 -3.58
N VAL A 38 -9.26 -1.36 -3.25
CA VAL A 38 -9.16 -0.06 -3.94
C VAL A 38 -8.74 -0.25 -5.41
N ALA A 39 -7.82 -1.17 -5.70
CA ALA A 39 -7.39 -1.47 -7.06
C ALA A 39 -8.53 -2.07 -7.91
N GLU A 40 -9.32 -2.98 -7.34
CA GLU A 40 -10.53 -3.55 -7.96
C GLU A 40 -11.55 -2.46 -8.31
N GLN A 41 -11.79 -1.53 -7.39
CA GLN A 41 -12.70 -0.39 -7.61
C GLN A 41 -12.18 0.57 -8.68
N ALA A 42 -10.86 0.76 -8.78
CA ALA A 42 -10.25 1.62 -9.79
C ALA A 42 -10.27 1.01 -11.20
N GLY A 43 -10.34 -0.31 -11.33
CA GLY A 43 -10.39 -1.02 -12.62
C GLY A 43 -9.08 -1.00 -13.43
N CYS A 44 -7.98 -0.54 -12.84
CA CYS A 44 -6.68 -0.46 -13.51
C CYS A 44 -5.87 -1.75 -13.30
N ALA A 45 -5.42 -2.39 -14.37
CA ALA A 45 -4.62 -3.63 -14.28
C ALA A 45 -3.23 -3.42 -13.66
N ARG A 46 -2.60 -2.26 -13.87
CA ARG A 46 -1.29 -1.91 -13.27
C ARG A 46 -1.48 -1.05 -12.04
N VAL A 47 -0.76 -1.40 -10.97
CA VAL A 47 -0.84 -0.70 -9.68
C VAL A 47 0.57 -0.29 -9.24
N ALA A 48 0.81 1.01 -9.11
CA ALA A 48 2.09 1.52 -8.60
C ALA A 48 2.03 1.74 -7.08
N LEU A 49 2.93 1.10 -6.34
CA LEU A 49 3.08 1.27 -4.90
C LEU A 49 4.18 2.31 -4.62
N SER A 50 3.79 3.44 -4.02
CA SER A 50 4.64 4.59 -3.72
C SER A 50 4.21 5.23 -2.40
N GLY A 51 5.06 6.09 -1.81
CA GLY A 51 4.85 6.69 -0.50
C GLY A 51 5.64 6.00 0.61
N GLY A 52 6.03 6.76 1.64
CA GLY A 52 6.93 6.30 2.71
C GLY A 52 6.45 5.05 3.46
N CYS A 53 5.14 4.79 3.53
CA CYS A 53 4.60 3.57 4.14
C CYS A 53 5.13 2.29 3.49
N PHE A 54 5.40 2.30 2.17
CA PHE A 54 5.95 1.15 1.45
C PHE A 54 7.48 0.99 1.61
N GLN A 55 8.12 1.76 2.49
CA GLN A 55 9.43 1.40 3.05
C GLN A 55 9.33 0.23 4.03
N ASN A 56 8.15 -0.02 4.60
CA ASN A 56 7.91 -1.21 5.41
C ASN A 56 7.90 -2.46 4.51
N GLN A 57 8.96 -3.25 4.60
CA GLN A 57 9.15 -4.45 3.79
C GLN A 57 7.99 -5.44 3.90
N GLN A 58 7.44 -5.63 5.11
CA GLN A 58 6.31 -6.55 5.33
C GLN A 58 5.05 -6.05 4.63
N LEU A 59 4.74 -4.76 4.75
CA LEU A 59 3.58 -4.17 4.06
C LEU A 59 3.74 -4.29 2.54
N THR A 60 4.90 -3.93 2.01
CA THR A 60 5.17 -3.95 0.57
C THR A 60 5.08 -5.34 0.00
N TRP A 61 5.74 -6.32 0.63
CA TRP A 61 5.71 -7.70 0.17
C TRP A 61 4.30 -8.28 0.18
N ARG A 62 3.55 -8.13 1.29
CA ARG A 62 2.18 -8.64 1.38
C ARG A 62 1.25 -7.98 0.38
N THR A 63 1.41 -6.68 0.15
CA THR A 63 0.61 -5.95 -0.86
C THR A 63 0.91 -6.45 -2.27
N VAL A 64 2.19 -6.65 -2.62
CA VAL A 64 2.59 -7.20 -3.92
C VAL A 64 2.04 -8.61 -4.13
N GLU A 65 2.17 -9.50 -3.14
CA GLU A 65 1.65 -10.87 -3.23
C GLU A 65 0.14 -10.88 -3.47
N ARG A 66 -0.62 -10.10 -2.70
CA ARG A 66 -2.09 -10.08 -2.84
C ARG A 66 -2.55 -9.45 -4.14
N LEU A 67 -1.92 -8.37 -4.59
CA LEU A 67 -2.22 -7.78 -5.89
C LEU A 67 -1.97 -8.78 -7.03
N ARG A 68 -0.84 -9.49 -7.00
CA ARG A 68 -0.56 -10.54 -8.00
C ARG A 68 -1.59 -11.68 -7.93
N ALA A 69 -1.93 -12.14 -6.74
CA ALA A 69 -2.94 -13.18 -6.55
C ALA A 69 -4.33 -12.77 -7.07
N ALA A 70 -4.66 -11.49 -6.99
CA ALA A 70 -5.89 -10.91 -7.54
C ALA A 70 -5.79 -10.53 -9.04
N GLY A 71 -4.69 -10.88 -9.72
CA GLY A 71 -4.52 -10.68 -11.17
C GLY A 71 -3.98 -9.30 -11.59
N PHE A 72 -3.60 -8.45 -10.64
CA PHE A 72 -2.98 -7.15 -10.93
C PHE A 72 -1.48 -7.28 -11.26
N GLN A 73 -0.94 -6.23 -11.87
CA GLN A 73 0.48 -6.06 -12.20
C GLN A 73 1.09 -4.97 -11.30
N PRO A 74 1.52 -5.31 -10.06
CA PRO A 74 2.11 -4.32 -9.17
C PRO A 74 3.53 -3.93 -9.62
N CYS A 75 3.83 -2.63 -9.56
CA CYS A 75 5.18 -2.09 -9.64
C CYS A 75 5.48 -1.25 -8.39
N TRP A 76 6.76 -1.20 -7.99
CA TRP A 76 7.19 -0.46 -6.81
C TRP A 76 8.63 0.03 -6.98
N HIS A 77 9.04 0.91 -6.08
CA HIS A 77 10.34 1.57 -6.08
C HIS A 77 11.52 0.59 -5.89
N GLN A 78 12.60 0.80 -6.66
CA GLN A 78 13.82 -0.04 -6.65
C GLN A 78 15.11 0.79 -6.67
N ARG A 79 15.11 1.91 -7.40
CA ARG A 79 16.30 2.76 -7.60
C ARG A 79 16.18 4.13 -6.94
N VAL A 80 14.95 4.55 -6.67
CA VAL A 80 14.61 5.78 -5.94
C VAL A 80 13.79 5.37 -4.72
N PRO A 81 13.90 6.09 -3.60
CA PRO A 81 13.11 5.76 -2.43
C PRO A 81 11.62 6.09 -2.68
N PRO A 82 10.68 5.29 -2.12
CA PRO A 82 9.25 5.57 -2.23
C PRO A 82 8.81 6.76 -1.36
N ASN A 83 9.69 7.30 -0.50
CA ASN A 83 9.40 8.44 0.38
C ASN A 83 9.71 9.78 -0.31
N ASP A 84 9.70 10.85 0.48
CA ASP A 84 9.83 12.22 -0.01
C ASP A 84 11.14 12.49 -0.77
N GLY A 85 12.18 11.70 -0.53
CA GLY A 85 13.42 11.76 -1.32
C GLY A 85 13.24 11.42 -2.80
N GLY A 86 12.15 10.74 -3.17
CA GLY A 86 11.80 10.41 -4.56
C GLY A 86 10.86 11.41 -5.24
N ILE A 87 10.30 12.38 -4.50
CA ILE A 87 9.26 13.29 -5.03
C ILE A 87 9.80 14.15 -6.18
N ALA A 88 11.00 14.70 -6.05
CA ALA A 88 11.60 15.57 -7.06
C ALA A 88 11.72 14.88 -8.43
N LEU A 89 12.04 13.58 -8.46
CA LEU A 89 12.07 12.80 -9.70
C LEU A 89 10.67 12.71 -10.33
N GLY A 90 9.65 12.39 -9.53
CA GLY A 90 8.26 12.31 -9.99
C GLY A 90 7.78 13.63 -10.59
N GLN A 91 8.09 14.75 -9.93
CA GLN A 91 7.75 16.10 -10.41
C GLN A 91 8.43 16.43 -11.74
N ALA A 92 9.75 16.21 -11.85
CA ALA A 92 10.49 16.48 -13.09
C ALA A 92 9.94 15.67 -14.28
N VAL A 93 9.60 14.40 -14.02
CA VAL A 93 9.04 13.48 -15.01
C VAL A 93 7.60 13.88 -15.40
N ALA A 94 6.76 14.30 -14.47
CA ALA A 94 5.40 14.78 -14.73
C ALA A 94 5.41 16.04 -15.64
N ILE A 95 6.28 17.01 -15.33
CA ILE A 95 6.50 18.20 -16.17
C ILE A 95 6.94 17.78 -17.58
N ARG A 96 7.91 16.85 -17.68
CA ARG A 96 8.41 16.34 -18.96
C ARG A 96 7.35 15.61 -19.79
N TRP A 97 6.37 14.97 -19.14
CA TRP A 97 5.24 14.32 -19.81
C TRP A 97 4.13 15.28 -20.23
N GLY A 98 4.25 16.58 -19.93
CA GLY A 98 3.21 17.55 -20.24
C GLY A 98 1.99 17.40 -19.33
N MET A 99 2.16 16.86 -18.11
CA MET A 99 1.16 16.95 -17.05
C MET A 99 1.16 18.38 -16.49
N SER A 100 0.97 19.36 -17.36
CA SER A 100 0.58 20.72 -17.01
C SER A 100 -0.87 20.63 -16.59
N GLU A 101 -1.20 21.10 -15.37
CA GLU A 101 -2.52 21.09 -14.74
C GLU A 101 -3.67 20.75 -15.69
N ALA A 102 -4.19 19.52 -15.57
CA ALA A 102 -5.52 19.23 -16.07
C ALA A 102 -6.48 20.20 -15.37
N ARG A 103 -6.91 21.24 -16.09
CA ARG A 103 -8.07 22.05 -15.71
C ARG A 103 -9.33 21.22 -15.81
#